data_AF-A0A8J3HAZ0-F1
#
_entry.id   AF-A0A8J3HAZ0-F1
#
_cell.length_a   1.000
_cell.length_b   1.000
_cell.length_c   1.000
_cell.angle_alpha   90.00
_cell.angle_beta   90.00
_cell.angle_gamma   90.00
#
_symmetry.space_group_name_H-M   'P 1'
#
loop_
_entity.id
_entity.type
_entity.pdbx_description
1 polymer ?
#
loop_
_entity_poly.entity_id
_entity_poly.type
_entity_poly.pdbx_seq_one_letter_code
_entity_poly.pdbx_strand_id
1 'polypeptide(L)'
;MEWETLSAGSTEALHTAIKGANIVGILAGHIHMDRVSHWYSVPVVIGMGNHAGTDALSFPRAFHMLDGSGLGVCTLYLSGLTTTFVPHPQTREVRHMIDMQLIADHIAAHRAAAE
;
A
#
# COMPACT_ATOMS: atom_id res chain seq x y z
N MET A 1 -11.09 2.21 0.73
CA MET A 1 -11.68 0.91 1.13
C MET A 1 -10.76 0.22 2.12
N GLU A 2 -11.28 -0.49 3.13
CA GLU A 2 -10.46 -1.16 4.16
C GLU A 2 -9.47 -2.21 3.63
N TRP A 3 -9.55 -2.53 2.33
CA TRP A 3 -8.55 -3.36 1.68
C TRP A 3 -7.22 -2.61 1.47
N GLU A 4 -7.21 -1.30 1.20
CA GLU A 4 -5.99 -0.55 0.80
C GLU A 4 -5.22 0.05 1.99
N THR A 5 -5.88 0.13 3.14
CA THR A 5 -5.42 0.78 4.35
C THR A 5 -6.16 0.21 5.55
N LEU A 6 -5.59 0.36 6.74
CA LEU A 6 -6.25 0.00 7.99
C LEU A 6 -7.60 0.72 8.14
N SER A 7 -8.56 0.05 8.76
CA SER A 7 -9.82 0.66 9.19
C SER A 7 -9.57 1.77 10.22
N ALA A 8 -10.57 2.63 10.43
CA ALA A 8 -10.53 3.67 11.45
C ALA A 8 -10.25 3.11 12.87
N GLY A 9 -10.84 1.97 13.21
CA GLY A 9 -10.57 1.31 14.50
C GLY A 9 -9.16 0.75 14.59
N SER A 10 -8.68 0.11 13.52
CA SER A 10 -7.34 -0.48 13.48
C SER A 10 -6.22 0.57 13.45
N THR A 11 -6.42 1.72 12.80
CA THR A 11 -5.46 2.83 12.87
C THR A 11 -5.32 3.34 14.31
N GLU A 12 -6.41 3.55 15.03
CA GLU A 12 -6.34 4.02 16.42
C GLU A 12 -5.75 2.97 17.37
N ALA A 13 -6.06 1.70 17.15
CA ALA A 13 -5.44 0.61 17.91
C ALA A 13 -3.93 0.56 17.71
N LEU A 14 -3.45 0.71 16.47
CA LEU A 14 -2.03 0.77 16.17
C LEU A 14 -1.36 1.99 16.81
N HIS A 15 -1.97 3.17 16.70
CA HIS A 15 -1.45 4.40 17.30
C HIS A 15 -1.32 4.27 18.82
N THR A 16 -2.31 3.66 19.47
CA THR A 16 -2.27 3.36 20.90
C THR A 16 -1.17 2.36 21.24
N ALA A 17 -1.02 1.30 20.46
CA ALA A 17 -0.04 0.23 20.71
C ALA A 17 1.41 0.71 20.64
N ILE A 18 1.72 1.68 19.78
CA ILE A 18 3.08 2.22 19.60
C ILE A 18 3.32 3.51 20.39
N LYS A 19 2.35 3.96 21.19
CA LYS A 19 2.44 5.23 21.92
C LYS A 19 3.65 5.25 22.85
N GLY A 20 4.47 6.30 22.73
CA GLY A 20 5.69 6.47 23.53
C GLY A 20 6.91 5.69 23.03
N ALA A 21 6.76 4.84 22.02
CA ALA A 21 7.90 4.22 21.35
C ALA A 21 8.56 5.22 20.38
N ASN A 22 9.88 5.10 20.23
CA ASN A 22 10.63 5.87 19.23
C ASN A 22 10.48 5.22 17.85
N ILE A 23 9.37 5.49 17.18
CA ILE A 23 9.08 4.96 15.84
C ILE A 23 9.60 5.91 14.77
N VAL A 24 10.69 5.51 14.11
CA VAL A 24 11.34 6.29 13.03
C VAL A 24 10.67 6.11 11.66
N GLY A 25 9.82 5.09 11.52
CA GLY A 25 9.04 4.81 10.32
C GLY A 25 8.35 3.45 10.36
N ILE A 26 7.36 3.26 9.49
CA ILE A 26 6.63 2.00 9.29
C ILE A 26 6.88 1.55 7.85
N LEU A 27 7.38 0.32 7.67
CA LEU A 27 7.56 -0.30 6.36
C LEU A 27 6.40 -1.27 6.10
N ALA A 28 5.75 -1.12 4.94
CA ALA A 28 4.58 -1.91 4.57
C ALA A 28 4.58 -2.29 3.08
N GLY A 29 3.67 -3.18 2.70
CA GLY A 29 3.48 -3.63 1.32
C GLY A 29 2.00 -3.62 0.93
N HIS A 30 1.50 -4.74 0.42
CA HIS A 30 0.09 -5.02 0.14
C HIS A 30 -0.52 -4.32 -1.09
N ILE A 31 -0.31 -3.02 -1.27
CA ILE A 31 -0.93 -2.27 -2.38
C ILE A 31 0.00 -2.10 -3.60
N HIS A 32 1.19 -2.70 -3.57
CA HIS A 32 2.13 -2.75 -4.71
C HIS A 32 2.43 -1.37 -5.32
N MET A 33 2.59 -0.34 -4.50
CA MET A 33 2.80 1.04 -4.97
C MET A 33 3.80 1.73 -4.07
N ASP A 34 4.78 2.40 -4.69
CA ASP A 34 5.66 3.30 -3.97
C ASP A 34 4.83 4.48 -3.43
N ARG A 35 4.57 4.49 -2.12
CA ARG A 35 3.80 5.54 -1.44
C ARG A 35 4.43 5.87 -0.11
N VAL A 36 4.56 7.17 0.16
CA VAL A 36 4.95 7.69 1.48
C VAL A 36 3.81 8.51 2.04
N SER A 37 3.51 8.32 3.32
CA SER A 37 2.49 9.09 4.04
C SER A 37 3.00 9.45 5.43
N HIS A 38 2.69 10.65 5.92
CA HIS A 38 2.94 11.00 7.32
C HIS A 38 1.69 10.70 8.14
N TRP A 39 1.80 9.77 9.08
CA TRP A 39 0.70 9.32 9.93
C TRP A 39 1.11 9.48 11.40
N TYR A 40 0.42 10.35 12.15
CA TYR A 40 0.81 10.76 13.51
C TYR A 40 2.30 11.13 13.62
N SER A 41 2.82 11.87 12.64
CA SER A 41 4.24 12.25 12.51
C SER A 41 5.23 11.10 12.24
N VAL A 42 4.75 9.88 12.03
CA VAL A 42 5.54 8.73 11.63
C VAL A 42 5.46 8.56 10.11
N PRO A 43 6.58 8.45 9.37
CA PRO A 43 6.55 8.14 7.96
C PRO A 43 6.15 6.68 7.75
N VAL A 44 5.08 6.45 6.98
CA VAL A 44 4.67 5.13 6.49
C VAL A 44 5.14 5.01 5.06
N VAL A 45 6.02 4.04 4.80
CA VAL A 45 6.62 3.78 3.50
C VAL A 45 6.11 2.45 2.97
N ILE A 46 5.49 2.51 1.80
CA ILE A 46 5.01 1.36 1.06
C ILE A 46 5.83 1.24 -0.21
N GLY A 47 6.29 0.03 -0.52
CA GLY A 47 7.00 -0.27 -1.75
C GLY A 47 6.11 -0.91 -2.82
N MET A 48 6.54 -0.78 -4.07
CA MET A 48 6.04 -1.56 -5.19
C MET A 48 6.32 -3.07 -4.99
N GLY A 49 5.52 -3.92 -5.62
CA GLY A 49 5.75 -5.36 -5.61
C GLY A 49 6.93 -5.77 -6.49
N ASN A 50 7.53 -6.92 -6.19
CA ASN A 50 8.59 -7.51 -7.02
C ASN A 50 8.08 -8.07 -8.36
N HIS A 51 6.76 -8.22 -8.52
CA HIS A 51 6.14 -8.83 -9.71
C HIS A 51 5.37 -7.82 -10.57
N ALA A 52 4.61 -6.93 -9.95
CA ALA A 52 3.79 -5.93 -10.62
C ALA A 52 3.53 -4.74 -9.68
N GLY A 53 3.23 -3.59 -10.29
CA GLY A 53 2.97 -2.33 -9.61
C GLY A 53 1.55 -1.85 -9.85
N THR A 54 0.93 -1.26 -8.84
CA THR A 54 -0.39 -0.65 -8.99
C THR A 54 -0.27 0.68 -9.71
N ASP A 55 -1.16 0.91 -10.68
CA ASP A 55 -1.28 2.21 -11.35
C ASP A 55 -1.88 3.26 -10.40
N ALA A 56 -1.02 4.08 -9.82
CA ALA A 56 -1.39 5.18 -8.94
C ALA A 56 -2.37 6.19 -9.57
N LEU A 57 -2.40 6.33 -10.90
CA LEU A 57 -3.25 7.32 -11.60
C LEU A 57 -4.67 6.81 -11.80
N SER A 58 -4.83 5.52 -12.01
CA SER A 58 -6.13 4.87 -12.18
C SER A 58 -6.78 4.51 -10.83
N PHE A 59 -5.96 4.29 -9.81
CA PHE A 59 -6.38 3.99 -8.46
C PHE A 59 -7.09 5.18 -7.79
N PRO A 60 -8.18 4.99 -7.01
CA PRO A 60 -8.84 3.73 -6.65
C PRO A 60 -10.00 3.33 -7.59
N ARG A 61 -10.22 4.05 -8.70
CA ARG A 61 -11.36 3.80 -9.60
C ARG A 61 -11.21 2.50 -10.40
N ALA A 62 -9.98 2.16 -10.77
CA ALA A 62 -9.66 0.91 -11.42
C ALA A 62 -8.38 0.33 -10.82
N PHE A 63 -8.30 -1.00 -10.74
CA PHE A 63 -7.12 -1.69 -10.26
C PHE A 63 -6.34 -2.25 -11.45
N HIS A 64 -5.41 -1.44 -11.96
CA HIS A 64 -4.50 -1.85 -13.03
C HIS A 64 -3.17 -2.29 -12.42
N MET A 65 -2.76 -3.51 -12.76
CA MET A 65 -1.41 -3.99 -12.51
C MET A 65 -0.55 -3.70 -13.72
N LEU A 66 0.46 -2.86 -13.50
CA LEU A 66 1.45 -2.45 -14.48
C LEU A 66 2.60 -3.45 -14.54
N ASP A 67 3.22 -3.54 -15.70
CA ASP A 67 4.60 -3.98 -15.84
C ASP A 67 5.50 -2.95 -15.14
N GLY A 68 5.66 -3.16 -13.83
CA GLY A 68 6.38 -2.29 -12.92
C GLY A 68 6.77 -3.13 -11.72
N SER A 69 8.06 -3.19 -11.42
CA SER A 69 8.54 -3.83 -10.20
C SER A 69 9.79 -3.13 -9.70
N GLY A 70 10.13 -3.39 -8.45
CA GLY A 70 11.25 -2.73 -7.79
C GLY A 70 11.33 -3.10 -6.33
N LEU A 71 12.26 -2.47 -5.65
CA LEU A 71 12.50 -2.66 -4.23
C LEU A 71 12.84 -1.34 -3.54
N GLY A 72 12.55 -1.25 -2.25
CA GLY A 72 12.98 -0.14 -1.41
C GLY A 72 14.27 -0.49 -0.67
N VAL A 73 15.29 0.37 -0.75
CA VAL A 73 16.48 0.31 0.10
C VAL A 73 16.31 1.31 1.24
N CYS A 74 16.22 0.79 2.46
CA CYS A 74 16.05 1.59 3.68
C CYS A 74 17.37 1.69 4.44
N THR A 75 17.78 2.90 4.80
CA THR A 75 18.94 3.13 5.67
C THR A 75 18.52 3.99 6.86
N LEU A 76 18.79 3.49 8.07
CA LEU A 76 18.53 4.21 9.31
C LEU A 76 19.79 4.96 9.75
N TYR A 77 19.68 6.29 9.86
CA TYR A 77 20.69 7.17 10.41
C TYR A 77 20.25 7.72 11.77
N LEU A 78 21.18 8.32 12.51
CA LEU A 78 20.85 9.04 13.75
C LEU A 78 19.85 10.19 13.52
N SER A 79 19.88 10.82 12.34
CA SER A 79 18.96 11.90 11.96
C SER A 79 17.62 11.41 11.43
N GLY A 80 17.44 10.11 11.19
CA GLY A 80 16.18 9.55 10.70
C GLY A 80 16.33 8.45 9.64
N LEU A 81 15.19 8.02 9.10
CA LEU A 81 15.08 6.97 8.08
C LEU A 81 15.16 7.58 6.67
N THR A 82 16.06 7.05 5.83
CA THR A 82 16.05 7.29 4.38
C THR A 82 15.52 6.06 3.66
N THR A 83 14.62 6.26 2.71
CA THR A 83 14.20 5.20 1.77
C THR A 83 14.49 5.63 0.34
N THR A 84 15.19 4.79 -0.41
CA THR A 84 15.41 4.95 -1.85
C THR A 84 14.65 3.88 -2.59
N PHE A 85 13.76 4.26 -3.51
CA PHE A 85 13.06 3.33 -4.37
C PHE A 85 13.91 3.01 -5.59
N VAL A 86 14.16 1.72 -5.83
CA VAL A 86 14.97 1.21 -6.93
C VAL A 86 14.04 0.49 -7.91
N PRO A 87 13.68 1.13 -9.03
CA PRO A 87 12.88 0.47 -10.05
C PRO A 87 13.70 -0.62 -10.75
N HIS A 88 13.09 -1.80 -10.92
CA HIS A 88 13.55 -2.74 -11.95
C HIS A 88 13.18 -2.19 -13.35
N PRO A 89 13.81 -2.71 -14.43
CA PRO A 89 13.39 -2.41 -15.79
C PRO A 89 11.90 -2.65 -15.96
N GLN A 90 11.19 -1.65 -16.50
CA GLN A 90 9.74 -1.67 -16.57
C GLN A 90 9.23 -0.81 -17.74
N THR A 91 8.19 -1.28 -18.42
CA THR A 91 7.52 -0.53 -19.51
C THR A 91 6.35 0.31 -19.00
N ARG A 92 5.85 0.00 -17.80
CA ARG A 92 4.62 0.56 -17.21
C ARG A 92 3.36 0.32 -18.04
N GLU A 93 3.40 -0.63 -18.96
CA GLU A 93 2.20 -1.09 -19.67
C GLU A 93 1.24 -1.78 -18.71
N VAL A 94 -0.07 -1.59 -18.92
CA VAL A 94 -1.08 -2.32 -18.14
C VAL A 94 -1.05 -3.78 -18.57
N ARG A 95 -0.68 -4.67 -17.64
CA ARG A 95 -0.64 -6.13 -17.87
C ARG A 95 -1.94 -6.81 -17.47
N HIS A 96 -2.55 -6.32 -16.39
CA HIS A 96 -3.83 -6.84 -15.91
C HIS A 96 -4.73 -5.70 -15.43
N MET A 97 -6.02 -5.85 -15.69
CA MET A 97 -7.05 -4.96 -15.19
C MET A 97 -8.03 -5.78 -14.37
N ILE A 98 -8.32 -5.30 -13.17
CA ILE A 98 -9.37 -5.85 -12.33
C ILE A 98 -10.47 -4.79 -12.23
N ASP A 99 -11.67 -5.16 -12.66
CA ASP A 99 -12.86 -4.35 -12.47
C ASP A 99 -13.28 -4.43 -11.00
N MET A 100 -13.13 -3.30 -10.29
CA MET A 100 -13.46 -3.22 -8.87
C MET A 100 -14.95 -3.33 -8.62
N GLN A 101 -15.81 -3.02 -9.60
CA GLN A 101 -17.26 -3.20 -9.46
C GLN A 101 -17.61 -4.68 -9.42
N LEU A 102 -16.98 -5.50 -10.26
CA LEU A 102 -17.18 -6.95 -10.25
C LEU A 102 -16.79 -7.57 -8.89
N ILE A 103 -15.71 -7.09 -8.28
CA ILE A 103 -15.31 -7.51 -6.93
C ILE A 103 -16.33 -7.05 -5.88
N ALA A 104 -16.77 -5.79 -5.94
CA ALA A 104 -17.75 -5.26 -5.00
C ALA A 104 -19.07 -6.03 -5.06
N ASP A 105 -19.56 -6.32 -6.27
CA ASP A 105 -20.77 -7.11 -6.51
C ASP A 105 -20.62 -8.54 -5.96
N HIS A 106 -19.46 -9.17 -6.18
CA HIS A 106 -19.16 -10.48 -5.63
C HIS A 106 -19.15 -10.49 -4.10
N ILE A 107 -18.52 -9.51 -3.46
CA ILE A 107 -18.47 -9.37 -1.99
C ILE A 107 -19.88 -9.16 -1.44
N ALA A 108 -20.69 -8.31 -2.07
CA ALA A 108 -22.06 -8.04 -1.65
C ALA A 108 -22.93 -9.32 -1.71
N ALA A 109 -22.82 -10.08 -2.81
CA ALA A 109 -23.54 -11.35 -2.96
C ALA A 109 -23.16 -12.38 -1.89
N HIS A 110 -21.88 -12.48 -1.53
CA HIS A 110 -21.41 -13.45 -0.52
C HIS A 110 -21.70 -13.02 0.91
N ARG A 111 -21.73 -11.72 1.22
CA ARG A 111 -22.21 -11.23 2.52
C ARG A 111 -23.70 -11.54 2.72
N ALA A 112 -24.52 -11.27 1.71
CA ALA A 112 -25.96 -11.54 1.76
C ALA A 112 -26.30 -13.04 1.87
N ALA A 113 -25.40 -13.93 1.42
CA ALA A 113 -25.56 -15.38 1.56
C ALA A 113 -25.09 -15.94 2.92
N ALA A 114 -24.37 -15.14 3.71
CA ALA A 114 -23.85 -15.52 5.02
C ALA A 114 -24.70 -14.99 6.19
N GLU A 115 -25.71 -14.16 5.91
CA GLU A 115 -26.74 -13.66 6.82
C GLU A 115 -28.03 -14.47 6.67
#